data_AF-A0A1Y6F034-F1
#
_entry.id   AF-A0A1Y6F034-F1
#
_cell.length_a   1.000
_cell.length_b   1.000
_cell.length_c   1.000
_cell.angle_alpha   90.00
_cell.angle_beta   90.00
_cell.angle_gamma   90.00
#
_symmetry.space_group_name_H-M   'P 1'
#
loop_
_entity.id
_entity.type
_entity.pdbx_description
1 polymer ?
#
loop_
_entity_poly.entity_id
_entity_poly.type
_entity_poly.pdbx_seq_one_letter_code
_entity_poly.pdbx_strand_id
1 'polypeptide(L)'
;MLGNSLNGRLLTNLNNTFTYEFWVMPESVHRIDKQTRDRPADVNGKNYIIGPGHGVSDNDAGVSVSVGLNGITVYEHTKKNIYAVLVYEAIINQLIHVAVVYDDREPQLFINGKFVKKGERSPKSFVYPSGMIGGQPGLFFNGDINEIRLWNHCRTEQNLNNYLNKKLTGSETELYGVWPTPSVNELETKKANAKTKTRKIKKRPSAKERQNEIPLVSKNEDIEVSIIIPSLNKYPLNLFTLYSLEYQTFNPSKMEVIFIDDASTDQTEEKVKGYKPPYHFKFIRNKKNLGRAKVRNLGIRSARGSILIFLDAEMITEPDFVERHHKLHQSNSKLIISGAMHSRVIHSCIFPEFTQKKINKISTISKNNQEIYSRIKDFKYPSKEPYQLLEKKDIEKKVFKNLGVEVYPWFQQITRNFPADLEGFAFPWMAFLTGNVSIRKEFIIEAGLFDEDFVKYGYEDWEIGYRLYKMGAKYIVRNDLITYHQEHPVGESKWNEAINNLGLFLKKHHDIDVLILGIEISGLADLLTMNKVLSEYKLLVQSHPERFLKFQEKFICILETILLILQIDIRHINILGAAGFSSDDRKELQEDINSIKGLNKFTKLTSLLEKIKIS
;
A
#
# COMPACT_ATOMS: atom_id res chain seq x y z
N MET A 1 -22.87 18.35 18.83
CA MET A 1 -23.31 17.92 20.19
C MET A 1 -24.76 17.47 20.11
N LEU A 2 -25.02 16.16 20.11
CA LEU A 2 -26.37 15.60 20.28
C LEU A 2 -26.68 15.64 21.78
N GLY A 3 -27.55 16.56 22.20
CA GLY A 3 -27.93 16.75 23.60
C GLY A 3 -28.86 15.65 24.13
N ASN A 4 -28.68 15.34 25.42
CA ASN A 4 -29.47 14.48 26.30
C ASN A 4 -29.50 12.97 25.97
N SER A 5 -28.66 12.25 26.71
CA SER A 5 -28.65 10.79 26.88
C SER A 5 -30.06 10.22 27.04
N LEU A 6 -30.25 8.98 26.56
CA LEU A 6 -31.38 8.16 26.97
C LEU A 6 -31.46 8.12 28.51
N ASN A 7 -32.67 8.14 29.08
CA ASN A 7 -32.86 8.04 30.53
C ASN A 7 -32.32 6.69 31.03
N GLY A 8 -31.07 6.66 31.50
CA GLY A 8 -30.41 5.50 32.10
C GLY A 8 -29.08 5.13 31.43
N ARG A 9 -28.11 4.68 32.23
CA ARG A 9 -26.82 4.16 31.73
C ARG A 9 -27.00 2.88 30.90
N LEU A 10 -28.02 2.08 31.22
CA LEU A 10 -28.43 0.87 30.52
C LEU A 10 -29.95 0.88 30.29
N LEU A 11 -30.39 0.38 29.14
CA LEU A 11 -31.79 0.17 28.81
C LEU A 11 -32.23 -1.25 29.19
N THR A 12 -32.48 -1.50 30.47
CA THR A 12 -32.70 -2.86 31.00
C THR A 12 -33.99 -3.55 30.53
N ASN A 13 -34.92 -2.78 29.97
CA ASN A 13 -36.13 -3.27 29.31
C ASN A 13 -35.87 -3.93 27.95
N LEU A 14 -34.69 -3.71 27.36
CA LEU A 14 -34.19 -4.41 26.17
C LEU A 14 -33.00 -5.27 26.57
N ASN A 15 -33.05 -6.57 26.33
CA ASN A 15 -31.92 -7.44 26.65
C ASN A 15 -31.72 -8.51 25.60
N ASN A 16 -30.45 -8.90 25.42
CA ASN A 16 -29.97 -10.03 24.62
C ASN A 16 -30.18 -9.93 23.10
N THR A 17 -31.28 -9.33 22.66
CA THR A 17 -31.66 -9.19 21.26
C THR A 17 -32.12 -7.76 20.98
N PHE A 18 -31.35 -7.03 20.17
CA PHE A 18 -31.61 -5.64 19.77
C PHE A 18 -30.67 -5.23 18.63
N THR A 19 -30.93 -4.08 18.00
CA THR A 19 -30.06 -3.55 16.93
C THR A 19 -29.82 -2.05 17.09
N TYR A 20 -28.55 -1.63 17.14
CA TYR A 20 -28.16 -0.24 16.88
C TYR A 20 -27.91 -0.02 15.40
N GLU A 21 -28.34 1.11 14.87
CA GLU A 21 -27.94 1.60 13.55
C GLU A 21 -27.54 3.06 13.59
N PHE A 22 -26.59 3.45 12.74
CA PHE A 22 -26.21 4.84 12.55
C PHE A 22 -25.43 5.04 11.24
N TRP A 23 -25.41 6.28 10.75
CA TRP A 23 -24.60 6.69 9.60
C TRP A 23 -23.43 7.51 10.08
N VAL A 24 -22.23 7.13 9.66
CA VAL A 24 -20.99 7.71 10.22
C VAL A 24 -19.94 7.92 9.16
N MET A 25 -19.18 8.98 9.34
CA MET A 25 -17.96 9.29 8.61
C MET A 25 -16.92 9.77 9.64
N PRO A 26 -16.07 8.86 10.17
CA PRO A 26 -15.09 9.21 11.19
C PRO A 26 -14.01 10.14 10.63
N GLU A 27 -13.48 11.03 11.48
CA GLU A 27 -12.38 11.96 11.18
C GLU A 27 -11.13 11.71 12.03
N SER A 28 -11.20 10.80 13.02
CA SER A 28 -10.02 10.31 13.75
C SER A 28 -9.97 8.78 13.79
N VAL A 29 -8.77 8.24 13.97
CA VAL A 29 -8.57 6.83 14.28
C VAL A 29 -9.00 6.56 15.72
N HIS A 30 -9.32 5.31 16.01
CA HIS A 30 -9.50 4.83 17.38
C HIS A 30 -8.54 3.68 17.66
N ARG A 31 -8.32 3.38 18.93
CA ARG A 31 -7.60 2.19 19.35
C ARG A 31 -8.36 0.94 18.94
N ILE A 32 -7.66 0.03 18.25
CA ILE A 32 -8.14 -1.31 17.94
C ILE A 32 -7.60 -2.26 19.01
N ASP A 33 -8.47 -2.69 19.91
CA ASP A 33 -8.15 -3.73 20.87
C ASP A 33 -8.29 -5.12 20.23
N LYS A 34 -7.53 -6.12 20.70
CA LYS A 34 -7.68 -7.51 20.22
C LYS A 34 -9.08 -8.02 20.58
N GLN A 35 -9.78 -8.64 19.63
CA GLN A 35 -11.04 -9.34 19.91
C GLN A 35 -10.75 -10.55 20.82
N THR A 36 -11.16 -10.46 22.08
CA THR A 36 -11.00 -11.53 23.08
C THR A 36 -11.78 -11.18 24.34
N ARG A 37 -12.30 -12.21 25.02
CA ARG A 37 -12.82 -12.12 26.40
C ARG A 37 -11.83 -12.56 27.47
N ASP A 38 -10.66 -13.07 27.10
CA ASP A 38 -9.67 -13.59 28.05
C ASP A 38 -8.95 -12.48 28.81
N ARG A 39 -8.87 -11.28 28.22
CA ARG A 39 -8.24 -10.10 28.81
C ARG A 39 -9.10 -8.86 28.61
N PRO A 40 -9.19 -7.96 29.61
CA PRO A 40 -9.85 -6.68 29.42
C PRO A 40 -9.19 -5.85 28.32
N ALA A 41 -10.00 -5.11 27.58
CA ALA A 41 -9.55 -4.03 26.71
C ALA A 41 -9.13 -2.82 27.55
N ASP A 42 -8.32 -1.94 26.96
CA ASP A 42 -7.96 -0.68 27.61
C ASP A 42 -9.17 0.26 27.67
N VAL A 43 -9.11 1.30 28.48
CA VAL A 43 -10.18 2.31 28.60
C VAL A 43 -9.92 3.54 27.71
N ASN A 44 -8.67 3.77 27.29
CA ASN A 44 -8.25 4.95 26.53
C ASN A 44 -8.31 4.74 25.01
N GLY A 45 -8.23 5.85 24.27
CA GLY A 45 -8.08 5.88 22.81
C GLY A 45 -9.34 5.50 22.01
N LYS A 46 -10.53 5.54 22.62
CA LYS A 46 -11.79 5.15 21.99
C LYS A 46 -12.56 6.37 21.48
N ASN A 47 -13.22 6.21 20.34
CA ASN A 47 -14.11 7.20 19.73
C ASN A 47 -15.55 6.68 19.82
N TYR A 48 -16.26 6.94 20.92
CA TYR A 48 -17.57 6.33 21.17
C TYR A 48 -18.70 7.04 20.43
N ILE A 49 -19.47 6.24 19.68
CA ILE A 49 -20.80 6.61 19.19
C ILE A 49 -21.86 6.18 20.20
N ILE A 50 -21.74 4.95 20.68
CA ILE A 50 -22.52 4.44 21.81
C ILE A 50 -21.53 4.30 22.97
N GLY A 51 -21.76 5.06 24.04
CA GLY A 51 -20.88 5.15 25.19
C GLY A 51 -20.93 3.93 26.10
N PRO A 52 -19.95 3.80 27.02
CA PRO A 52 -19.86 2.67 27.93
C PRO A 52 -21.02 2.65 28.93
N GLY A 53 -21.99 1.78 28.67
CA GLY A 53 -23.00 1.40 29.66
C GLY A 53 -22.46 0.27 30.53
N HIS A 54 -22.25 0.50 31.82
CA HIS A 54 -21.64 -0.53 32.68
C HIS A 54 -22.72 -1.45 33.23
N GLY A 55 -22.45 -2.76 33.20
CA GLY A 55 -23.22 -3.75 33.94
C GLY A 55 -23.40 -3.36 35.41
N VAL A 56 -24.58 -3.65 35.96
CA VAL A 56 -24.97 -3.38 37.34
C VAL A 56 -24.60 -4.57 38.24
N SER A 57 -24.67 -5.79 37.71
CA SER A 57 -24.39 -7.05 38.41
C SER A 57 -23.26 -7.84 37.77
N ASP A 58 -22.81 -8.91 38.43
CA ASP A 58 -21.78 -9.79 37.85
C ASP A 58 -22.34 -10.64 36.68
N ASN A 59 -23.67 -10.67 36.50
CA ASN A 59 -24.36 -11.45 35.48
C ASN A 59 -24.80 -10.63 34.26
N ASP A 60 -24.43 -9.36 34.19
CA ASP A 60 -24.79 -8.49 33.08
C ASP A 60 -23.61 -7.71 32.49
N ALA A 61 -23.84 -7.19 31.29
CA ALA A 61 -22.95 -6.26 30.61
C ALA A 61 -23.77 -5.26 29.79
N GLY A 62 -23.22 -4.05 29.60
CA GLY A 62 -23.76 -3.10 28.64
C GLY A 62 -22.89 -2.96 27.41
N VAL A 63 -23.51 -2.61 26.30
CA VAL A 63 -22.84 -2.52 24.99
C VAL A 63 -22.39 -1.11 24.69
N SER A 64 -21.16 -0.95 24.21
CA SER A 64 -20.66 0.29 23.62
C SER A 64 -20.09 0.04 22.24
N VAL A 65 -20.07 1.08 21.41
CA VAL A 65 -19.59 1.02 20.03
C VAL A 65 -18.67 2.18 19.77
N SER A 66 -17.44 1.85 19.37
CA SER A 66 -16.45 2.82 18.97
C SER A 66 -16.14 2.69 17.48
N VAL A 67 -16.00 3.82 16.79
CA VAL A 67 -15.75 3.89 15.36
C VAL A 67 -14.64 4.90 15.08
N GLY A 68 -13.67 4.51 14.26
CA GLY A 68 -12.62 5.39 13.78
C GLY A 68 -12.32 5.13 12.30
N LEU A 69 -11.43 5.95 11.73
CA LEU A 69 -10.95 5.81 10.35
C LEU A 69 -10.38 4.42 10.04
N ASN A 70 -9.91 3.71 11.07
CA ASN A 70 -9.26 2.40 11.00
C ASN A 70 -10.15 1.22 11.43
N GLY A 71 -11.45 1.44 11.73
CA GLY A 71 -12.37 0.34 11.96
C GLY A 71 -13.52 0.62 12.93
N ILE A 72 -14.18 -0.47 13.32
CA ILE A 72 -15.32 -0.49 14.26
C ILE A 72 -15.04 -1.54 15.33
N THR A 73 -15.21 -1.17 16.59
CA THR A 73 -15.10 -2.08 17.72
C THR A 73 -16.34 -2.00 18.59
N VAL A 74 -16.97 -3.15 18.83
CA VAL A 74 -18.05 -3.32 19.79
C VAL A 74 -17.45 -3.85 21.08
N TYR A 75 -17.78 -3.19 22.19
CA TYR A 75 -17.34 -3.60 23.51
C TYR A 75 -18.53 -4.02 24.38
N GLU A 76 -18.27 -4.94 25.30
CA GLU A 76 -19.15 -5.22 26.42
C GLU A 76 -18.49 -4.77 27.72
N HIS A 77 -19.16 -3.89 28.44
CA HIS A 77 -18.73 -3.41 29.74
C HIS A 77 -19.50 -4.14 30.84
N THR A 78 -18.82 -5.08 31.49
CA THR A 78 -19.31 -5.73 32.72
C THR A 78 -19.22 -4.76 33.91
N LYS A 79 -19.66 -5.17 35.09
CA LYS A 79 -19.45 -4.38 36.32
C LYS A 79 -17.99 -3.96 36.55
N LYS A 80 -17.02 -4.79 36.16
CA LYS A 80 -15.58 -4.59 36.49
C LYS A 80 -14.70 -4.28 35.27
N ASN A 81 -14.93 -4.98 34.16
CA ASN A 81 -14.04 -4.96 32.99
C ASN A 81 -14.80 -4.65 31.70
N ILE A 82 -14.08 -4.11 30.72
CA ILE A 82 -14.52 -3.93 29.34
C ILE A 82 -13.81 -4.95 28.45
N TYR A 83 -14.52 -5.56 27.50
CA TYR A 83 -13.96 -6.53 26.55
C TYR A 83 -14.30 -6.13 25.12
N ALA A 84 -13.34 -6.25 24.21
CA ALA A 84 -13.58 -6.05 22.78
C ALA A 84 -14.18 -7.34 22.21
N VAL A 85 -15.49 -7.35 21.97
CA VAL A 85 -16.25 -8.56 21.63
C VAL A 85 -16.46 -8.73 20.13
N LEU A 86 -16.36 -7.63 19.37
CA LEU A 86 -16.34 -7.65 17.91
C LEU A 86 -15.39 -6.56 17.43
N VAL A 87 -14.36 -6.94 16.67
CA VAL A 87 -13.39 -6.00 16.10
C VAL A 87 -13.38 -6.16 14.59
N TYR A 88 -13.66 -5.07 13.88
CA TYR A 88 -13.63 -4.99 12.43
C TYR A 88 -12.67 -3.90 11.99
N GLU A 89 -11.48 -4.32 11.57
CA GLU A 89 -10.46 -3.44 11.00
C GLU A 89 -10.76 -3.17 9.53
N ALA A 90 -10.99 -1.91 9.19
CA ALA A 90 -11.23 -1.46 7.82
C ALA A 90 -10.97 0.05 7.71
N ILE A 91 -10.61 0.51 6.51
CA ILE A 91 -10.53 1.94 6.22
C ILE A 91 -11.95 2.47 6.01
N ILE A 92 -12.35 3.46 6.80
CA ILE A 92 -13.68 4.10 6.74
C ILE A 92 -13.48 5.59 6.47
N ASN A 93 -13.42 5.98 5.20
CA ASN A 93 -13.16 7.36 4.75
C ASN A 93 -14.31 7.96 3.93
N GLN A 94 -15.48 7.35 4.00
CA GLN A 94 -16.72 7.81 3.38
C GLN A 94 -17.87 7.55 4.34
N LEU A 95 -19.01 8.22 4.10
CA LEU A 95 -20.22 7.95 4.86
C LEU A 95 -20.64 6.49 4.68
N ILE A 96 -20.75 5.76 5.79
CA ILE A 96 -21.24 4.38 5.83
C ILE A 96 -22.42 4.26 6.77
N HIS A 97 -23.31 3.31 6.50
CA HIS A 97 -24.27 2.81 7.47
C HIS A 97 -23.63 1.66 8.25
N VAL A 98 -23.76 1.71 9.56
CA VAL A 98 -23.30 0.67 10.48
C VAL A 98 -24.52 0.15 11.23
N ALA A 99 -24.69 -1.18 11.27
CA ALA A 99 -25.63 -1.83 12.17
C ALA A 99 -24.92 -2.85 13.07
N VAL A 100 -25.09 -2.68 14.38
CA VAL A 100 -24.64 -3.63 15.40
C VAL A 100 -25.86 -4.38 15.89
N VAL A 101 -26.00 -5.62 15.44
CA VAL A 101 -27.12 -6.51 15.74
C VAL A 101 -26.69 -7.47 16.83
N TYR A 102 -27.38 -7.47 17.97
CA TYR A 102 -27.28 -8.53 18.96
C TYR A 102 -28.40 -9.54 18.71
N ASP A 103 -28.02 -10.81 18.58
CA ASP A 103 -28.94 -11.96 18.48
C ASP A 103 -28.58 -12.95 19.59
N ASP A 104 -29.43 -13.03 20.62
CA ASP A 104 -29.22 -13.83 21.83
C ASP A 104 -27.77 -13.74 22.35
N ARG A 105 -27.39 -12.50 22.68
CA ARG A 105 -26.10 -12.08 23.26
C ARG A 105 -24.90 -12.18 22.33
N GLU A 106 -25.11 -12.44 21.05
CA GLU A 106 -24.04 -12.52 20.06
C GLU A 106 -24.03 -11.30 19.14
N PRO A 107 -22.98 -10.47 19.17
CA PRO A 107 -22.88 -9.31 18.30
C PRO A 107 -22.58 -9.71 16.86
N GLN A 108 -23.24 -9.04 15.93
CA GLN A 108 -23.04 -9.12 14.49
C GLN A 108 -22.92 -7.70 13.95
N LEU A 109 -22.03 -7.51 12.98
CA LEU A 109 -21.77 -6.24 12.33
C LEU A 109 -22.22 -6.31 10.88
N PHE A 110 -23.02 -5.33 10.49
CA PHE A 110 -23.43 -5.10 9.12
C PHE A 110 -22.97 -3.70 8.69
N ILE A 111 -22.49 -3.59 7.45
CA ILE A 111 -22.06 -2.34 6.84
C ILE A 111 -22.83 -2.15 5.55
N ASN A 112 -23.49 -0.99 5.39
CA ASN A 112 -24.33 -0.68 4.23
C ASN A 112 -25.36 -1.78 3.93
N GLY A 113 -26.00 -2.29 4.99
CA GLY A 113 -27.01 -3.34 4.90
C GLY A 113 -26.49 -4.75 4.57
N LYS A 114 -25.16 -4.98 4.53
CA LYS A 114 -24.55 -6.28 4.28
C LYS A 114 -23.84 -6.82 5.51
N PHE A 115 -23.97 -8.11 5.76
CA PHE A 115 -23.26 -8.81 6.82
C PHE A 115 -21.75 -8.75 6.58
N VAL A 116 -21.00 -8.41 7.62
CA VAL A 116 -19.55 -8.27 7.56
C VAL A 116 -18.86 -9.23 8.51
N LYS A 117 -19.31 -9.28 9.78
CA LYS A 117 -18.61 -10.06 10.80
C LYS A 117 -19.53 -10.43 11.97
N LYS A 118 -19.25 -11.57 12.59
CA LYS A 118 -19.82 -11.99 13.88
C LYS A 118 -18.74 -11.93 14.96
N GLY A 119 -19.11 -11.48 16.15
CA GLY A 119 -18.23 -11.38 17.32
C GLY A 119 -18.45 -12.53 18.32
N GLU A 120 -17.89 -12.37 19.51
CA GLU A 120 -17.97 -13.36 20.58
C GLU A 120 -19.27 -13.24 21.37
N ARG A 121 -20.01 -14.34 21.48
CA ARG A 121 -21.20 -14.44 22.31
C ARG A 121 -20.92 -14.15 23.78
N SER A 122 -21.79 -13.38 24.43
CA SER A 122 -21.61 -13.05 25.85
C SER A 122 -21.84 -14.25 26.77
N PRO A 123 -20.93 -14.49 27.75
CA PRO A 123 -21.16 -15.46 28.82
C PRO A 123 -22.13 -14.92 29.88
N LYS A 124 -22.50 -13.64 29.82
CA LYS A 124 -23.44 -13.02 30.76
C LYS A 124 -24.87 -13.48 30.48
N SER A 125 -25.71 -13.50 31.50
CA SER A 125 -27.13 -13.85 31.36
C SER A 125 -27.90 -12.73 30.64
N PHE A 126 -27.45 -11.49 30.83
CA PHE A 126 -28.08 -10.32 30.24
C PHE A 126 -27.06 -9.40 29.58
N VAL A 127 -27.32 -9.04 28.33
CA VAL A 127 -26.61 -7.98 27.62
C VAL A 127 -27.59 -6.86 27.29
N TYR A 128 -27.28 -5.65 27.73
CA TYR A 128 -28.17 -4.49 27.62
C TYR A 128 -27.62 -3.45 26.62
N PRO A 129 -28.48 -2.79 25.83
CA PRO A 129 -28.07 -1.61 25.09
C PRO A 129 -27.72 -0.46 26.06
N SER A 130 -26.67 0.29 25.75
CA SER A 130 -26.29 1.48 26.52
C SER A 130 -27.18 2.68 26.18
N GLY A 131 -27.66 3.36 27.20
CA GLY A 131 -28.40 4.61 27.00
C GLY A 131 -27.51 5.81 26.64
N MET A 132 -26.19 5.65 26.68
CA MET A 132 -25.26 6.73 26.43
C MET A 132 -24.97 6.87 24.94
N ILE A 133 -25.38 7.98 24.35
CA ILE A 133 -24.92 8.42 23.02
C ILE A 133 -23.67 9.27 23.22
N GLY A 134 -22.57 8.91 22.57
CA GLY A 134 -21.25 9.51 22.77
C GLY A 134 -20.48 8.92 23.96
N GLY A 135 -19.27 9.41 24.20
CA GLY A 135 -18.38 9.00 25.28
C GLY A 135 -18.30 9.99 26.44
N GLN A 136 -17.20 9.92 27.20
CA GLN A 136 -16.77 10.99 28.11
C GLN A 136 -15.88 11.99 27.36
N PRO A 137 -15.61 13.21 27.91
CA PRO A 137 -14.62 14.12 27.35
C PRO A 137 -13.30 13.41 27.00
N GLY A 138 -12.83 13.59 25.76
CA GLY A 138 -11.64 12.90 25.22
C GLY A 138 -11.91 11.53 24.59
N LEU A 139 -13.12 10.97 24.71
CA LEU A 139 -13.52 9.69 24.12
C LEU A 139 -14.77 9.81 23.22
N PHE A 140 -15.13 11.03 22.83
CA PHE A 140 -16.23 11.27 21.91
C PHE A 140 -15.88 10.78 20.50
N PHE A 141 -16.88 10.31 19.77
CA PHE A 141 -16.75 10.14 18.33
C PHE A 141 -16.35 11.47 17.69
N ASN A 142 -15.34 11.42 16.82
CA ASN A 142 -14.87 12.55 16.04
C ASN A 142 -15.17 12.28 14.57
N GLY A 143 -15.99 13.13 13.96
CA GLY A 143 -16.47 13.03 12.59
C GLY A 143 -17.97 13.24 12.48
N ASP A 144 -18.49 13.07 11.27
CA ASP A 144 -19.91 13.23 10.99
C ASP A 144 -20.69 12.00 11.42
N ILE A 145 -21.78 12.24 12.13
CA ILE A 145 -22.77 11.23 12.47
C ILE A 145 -24.15 11.73 12.07
N ASN A 146 -24.91 10.84 11.45
CA ASN A 146 -26.31 11.06 11.15
C ASN A 146 -27.15 9.92 11.71
N GLU A 147 -28.29 10.30 12.28
CA GLU A 147 -29.37 9.46 12.77
C GLU A 147 -28.97 8.15 13.49
N ILE A 148 -29.11 8.10 14.82
CA ILE A 148 -28.95 6.86 15.59
C ILE A 148 -30.31 6.21 15.75
N ARG A 149 -30.44 4.92 15.44
CA ARG A 149 -31.65 4.11 15.63
C ARG A 149 -31.37 2.98 16.60
N LEU A 150 -32.34 2.67 17.44
CA LEU A 150 -32.33 1.47 18.29
C LEU A 150 -33.62 0.68 18.05
N TRP A 151 -33.49 -0.60 17.76
CA TRP A 151 -34.60 -1.53 17.55
C TRP A 151 -34.58 -2.61 18.62
N ASN A 152 -35.77 -3.06 19.03
CA ASN A 152 -35.92 -4.10 20.06
C ASN A 152 -35.84 -5.55 19.49
N HIS A 153 -35.38 -5.72 18.25
CA HIS A 153 -35.25 -7.01 17.57
C HIS A 153 -33.97 -7.08 16.71
N CYS A 154 -33.63 -8.27 16.24
CA CYS A 154 -32.55 -8.48 15.28
C CYS A 154 -32.98 -8.06 13.88
N ARG A 155 -32.20 -7.21 13.21
CA ARG A 155 -32.47 -6.82 11.83
C ARG A 155 -31.66 -7.68 10.85
N THR A 156 -32.35 -8.34 9.93
CA THR A 156 -31.71 -9.06 8.81
C THR A 156 -31.20 -8.08 7.75
N GLU A 157 -30.34 -8.54 6.82
CA GLU A 157 -29.94 -7.73 5.65
C GLU A 157 -31.14 -7.16 4.90
N GLN A 158 -32.22 -7.95 4.75
CA GLN A 158 -33.44 -7.48 4.09
C GLN A 158 -34.11 -6.35 4.90
N ASN A 159 -34.19 -6.50 6.22
CA ASN A 159 -34.76 -5.45 7.07
C ASN A 159 -33.92 -4.17 7.01
N LEU A 160 -32.59 -4.28 7.08
CA LEU A 160 -31.68 -3.13 7.02
C LEU A 160 -31.83 -2.40 5.67
N ASN A 161 -31.78 -3.13 4.55
CA ASN A 161 -31.90 -2.55 3.22
C ASN A 161 -33.26 -1.86 2.99
N ASN A 162 -34.35 -2.39 3.58
CA ASN A 162 -35.69 -1.79 3.48
C ASN A 162 -35.80 -0.40 4.14
N TYR A 163 -34.91 -0.07 5.07
CA TYR A 163 -34.94 1.17 5.85
C TYR A 163 -33.69 2.03 5.69
N LEU A 164 -32.70 1.57 4.93
CA LEU A 164 -31.39 2.21 4.75
C LEU A 164 -31.49 3.67 4.26
N ASN A 165 -32.45 3.96 3.39
CA ASN A 165 -32.65 5.29 2.80
C ASN A 165 -34.04 5.87 3.15
N LYS A 166 -34.67 5.40 4.24
CA LYS A 166 -35.98 5.89 4.68
C LYS A 166 -35.82 6.76 5.92
N LYS A 167 -36.41 7.95 5.88
CA LYS A 167 -36.61 8.78 7.08
C LYS A 167 -37.67 8.11 7.96
N LEU A 168 -37.37 7.93 9.24
CA LEU A 168 -38.30 7.33 10.19
C LEU A 168 -39.24 8.38 10.79
N THR A 169 -40.45 7.97 11.16
CA THR A 169 -41.42 8.80 11.88
C THR A 169 -41.25 8.68 13.40
N GLY A 170 -40.53 7.67 13.88
CA GLY A 170 -40.40 7.36 15.30
C GLY A 170 -41.53 6.48 15.84
N SER A 171 -42.50 6.11 14.99
CA SER A 171 -43.67 5.27 15.34
C SER A 171 -43.64 3.91 14.66
N GLU A 172 -42.52 3.56 14.02
CA GLU A 172 -42.33 2.25 13.41
C GLU A 172 -42.46 1.14 14.45
N THR A 173 -43.16 0.07 14.07
CA THR A 173 -43.26 -1.15 14.88
C THR A 173 -41.85 -1.62 15.26
N GLU A 174 -41.65 -1.95 16.53
CA GLU A 174 -40.38 -2.48 17.07
C GLU A 174 -39.18 -1.50 17.05
N LEU A 175 -39.38 -0.25 16.63
CA LEU A 175 -38.41 0.82 16.85
C LEU A 175 -38.49 1.26 18.31
N TYR A 176 -37.37 1.15 19.02
CA TYR A 176 -37.26 1.65 20.38
C TYR A 176 -37.07 3.16 20.41
N GLY A 177 -36.29 3.70 19.47
CA GLY A 177 -36.15 5.13 19.29
C GLY A 177 -35.19 5.51 18.18
N VAL A 178 -35.23 6.78 17.82
CA VAL A 178 -34.41 7.41 16.77
C VAL A 178 -33.97 8.80 17.23
N TRP A 179 -32.70 9.14 16.99
CA TRP A 179 -32.08 10.41 17.42
C TRP A 179 -31.35 11.10 16.26
N PRO A 180 -31.59 12.40 16.01
CA PRO A 180 -32.56 13.26 16.71
C PRO A 180 -34.02 12.84 16.43
N THR A 181 -34.94 13.16 17.35
CA THR A 181 -36.35 12.81 17.21
C THR A 181 -36.95 13.53 15.98
N PRO A 182 -37.58 12.81 15.03
CA PRO A 182 -38.23 13.41 13.88
C PRO A 182 -39.30 14.42 14.32
N SER A 183 -39.28 15.63 13.76
CA SER A 183 -40.35 16.62 13.96
C SER A 183 -41.63 16.13 13.29
N VAL A 184 -42.74 16.11 14.03
CA VAL A 184 -44.07 15.81 13.47
C VAL A 184 -44.55 17.02 12.67
N ASN A 185 -44.17 17.06 11.39
CA ASN A 185 -44.90 17.65 10.26
C ASN A 185 -43.92 17.84 9.09
N GLU A 186 -44.04 16.99 8.06
CA GLU A 186 -44.15 17.44 6.68
C GLU A 186 -44.59 16.26 5.80
N LEU A 187 -45.64 16.52 5.03
CA LEU A 187 -46.41 15.56 4.25
C LEU A 187 -45.63 14.91 3.11
N GLU A 188 -46.01 13.66 2.88
CA GLU A 188 -45.58 12.72 1.86
C GLU A 188 -45.61 13.24 0.42
N THR A 189 -44.60 12.85 -0.38
CA THR A 189 -44.72 12.77 -1.84
C THR A 189 -44.90 11.30 -2.25
N LYS A 190 -46.09 10.94 -2.74
CA LYS A 190 -46.35 9.69 -3.47
C LYS A 190 -46.20 9.93 -4.98
N LYS A 191 -45.45 9.05 -5.66
CA LYS A 191 -45.98 8.11 -6.68
C LYS A 191 -44.83 7.44 -7.44
N ALA A 192 -44.75 6.12 -7.29
CA ALA A 192 -44.22 5.22 -8.32
C ALA A 192 -45.41 4.39 -8.83
N ASN A 193 -45.49 4.17 -10.15
CA ASN A 193 -46.28 3.08 -10.70
C ASN A 193 -45.53 2.39 -11.84
N ALA A 194 -45.60 1.07 -11.79
CA ALA A 194 -44.82 0.09 -12.51
C ALA A 194 -45.05 0.06 -14.03
N LYS A 195 -44.10 -0.55 -14.75
CA LYS A 195 -44.41 -1.47 -15.86
C LYS A 195 -43.26 -2.45 -16.12
N THR A 196 -43.54 -3.70 -15.79
CA THR A 196 -42.83 -4.93 -16.11
C THR A 196 -42.93 -5.23 -17.61
N LYS A 197 -41.86 -5.74 -18.25
CA LYS A 197 -41.95 -6.65 -19.41
C LYS A 197 -40.75 -7.62 -19.46
N THR A 198 -41.10 -8.90 -19.42
CA THR A 198 -40.32 -10.13 -19.60
C THR A 198 -39.70 -10.32 -20.98
N ARG A 199 -38.51 -10.97 -21.07
CA ARG A 199 -38.21 -11.95 -22.14
C ARG A 199 -37.02 -12.90 -21.87
N LYS A 200 -37.37 -14.19 -21.74
CA LYS A 200 -36.77 -15.48 -22.21
C LYS A 200 -35.23 -15.68 -22.26
N ILE A 201 -34.79 -16.73 -21.55
CA ILE A 201 -33.53 -17.47 -21.73
C ILE A 201 -33.83 -18.82 -22.42
N LYS A 202 -32.98 -19.26 -23.35
CA LYS A 202 -32.88 -20.66 -23.84
C LYS A 202 -31.40 -21.11 -23.94
N LYS A 203 -31.21 -22.43 -23.81
CA LYS A 203 -30.03 -23.25 -23.43
C LYS A 203 -28.86 -23.38 -24.43
N ARG A 204 -27.71 -23.83 -23.90
CA ARG A 204 -26.44 -24.36 -24.52
C ARG A 204 -26.60 -25.70 -25.28
N PRO A 205 -25.57 -26.19 -26.04
CA PRO A 205 -24.50 -27.12 -25.52
C PRO A 205 -23.08 -26.92 -26.20
N SER A 206 -21.90 -27.05 -25.56
CA SER A 206 -21.00 -28.18 -25.14
C SER A 206 -19.77 -28.49 -26.04
N ALA A 207 -18.59 -28.68 -25.39
CA ALA A 207 -17.42 -29.59 -25.65
C ALA A 207 -16.62 -29.49 -26.99
N LYS A 208 -15.31 -29.78 -27.17
CA LYS A 208 -14.21 -30.40 -26.38
C LYS A 208 -12.84 -30.24 -27.12
N GLU A 209 -11.74 -30.26 -26.34
CA GLU A 209 -10.38 -30.83 -26.58
C GLU A 209 -9.58 -30.64 -27.89
N ARG A 210 -8.29 -30.23 -27.77
CA ARG A 210 -7.10 -31.13 -27.91
C ARG A 210 -5.74 -30.42 -27.72
N GLN A 211 -4.83 -31.17 -27.06
CA GLN A 211 -3.38 -30.98 -26.99
C GLN A 211 -2.71 -31.34 -28.33
N ASN A 212 -1.50 -30.81 -28.58
CA ASN A 212 -0.30 -31.63 -28.84
C ASN A 212 0.98 -30.79 -28.99
N GLU A 213 2.08 -31.47 -28.68
CA GLU A 213 3.40 -31.01 -28.29
C GLU A 213 4.37 -30.70 -29.45
N ILE A 214 5.26 -29.72 -29.18
CA ILE A 214 6.74 -29.64 -29.33
C ILE A 214 7.44 -30.50 -30.41
N PRO A 215 8.46 -29.92 -31.07
CA PRO A 215 9.84 -30.48 -31.05
C PRO A 215 10.89 -29.39 -30.69
N LEU A 216 11.65 -29.45 -29.59
CA LEU A 216 12.87 -30.24 -29.29
C LEU A 216 14.04 -30.02 -30.28
N VAL A 217 14.92 -29.04 -29.97
CA VAL A 217 16.37 -28.94 -30.32
C VAL A 217 16.94 -27.82 -29.41
N SER A 218 18.08 -27.85 -28.71
CA SER A 218 19.08 -28.87 -28.35
C SER A 218 20.05 -28.25 -27.32
N LYS A 219 20.62 -29.09 -26.45
CA LYS A 219 21.86 -28.91 -25.64
C LYS A 219 21.90 -27.73 -24.65
N ASN A 220 21.80 -28.08 -23.36
CA ASN A 220 22.21 -27.24 -22.24
C ASN A 220 23.70 -26.90 -22.37
N GLU A 221 23.99 -25.73 -22.92
CA GLU A 221 25.15 -24.95 -22.50
C GLU A 221 24.83 -24.36 -21.12
N ASP A 222 25.83 -24.29 -20.25
CA ASP A 222 25.68 -23.85 -18.86
C ASP A 222 25.34 -22.34 -18.84
N ILE A 223 24.05 -22.02 -18.66
CA ILE A 223 23.58 -20.64 -18.55
C ILE A 223 24.08 -20.08 -17.23
N GLU A 224 24.83 -18.99 -17.30
CA GLU A 224 25.39 -18.33 -16.11
C GLU A 224 24.46 -17.21 -15.61
N VAL A 225 23.83 -16.48 -16.53
CA VAL A 225 23.00 -15.30 -16.24
C VAL A 225 21.60 -15.40 -16.85
N SER A 226 20.57 -15.16 -16.03
CA SER A 226 19.18 -15.02 -16.49
C SER A 226 18.68 -13.60 -16.28
N ILE A 227 18.26 -12.93 -17.35
CA ILE A 227 17.63 -11.62 -17.30
C ILE A 227 16.11 -11.83 -17.24
N ILE A 228 15.44 -11.26 -16.24
CA ILE A 228 13.99 -11.38 -16.04
C ILE A 228 13.33 -10.04 -16.39
N ILE A 229 12.46 -10.06 -17.40
CA ILE A 229 11.81 -8.85 -17.95
C ILE A 229 10.29 -9.02 -17.85
N PRO A 230 9.63 -8.49 -16.80
CA PRO A 230 8.18 -8.39 -16.74
C PRO A 230 7.69 -7.27 -17.68
N SER A 231 6.61 -7.51 -18.42
CA SER A 231 6.03 -6.55 -19.35
C SER A 231 4.51 -6.54 -19.27
N LEU A 232 3.93 -5.34 -19.23
CA LEU A 232 2.49 -5.12 -19.33
C LEU A 232 2.23 -3.82 -20.08
N ASN A 233 1.69 -3.92 -21.29
CA ASN A 233 1.34 -2.77 -22.13
C ASN A 233 2.51 -1.80 -22.36
N LYS A 234 3.69 -2.33 -22.74
CA LYS A 234 4.93 -1.55 -22.92
C LYS A 234 5.38 -1.46 -24.37
N TYR A 235 4.57 -1.87 -25.33
CA TYR A 235 4.93 -1.70 -26.72
C TYR A 235 4.95 -0.20 -27.11
N PRO A 236 5.95 0.26 -27.91
CA PRO A 236 7.09 -0.48 -28.45
C PRO A 236 8.36 -0.45 -27.58
N LEU A 237 8.32 0.13 -26.38
CA LEU A 237 9.47 0.29 -25.47
C LEU A 237 10.17 -1.03 -25.16
N ASN A 238 9.38 -2.08 -24.97
CA ASN A 238 9.85 -3.44 -24.71
C ASN A 238 10.72 -4.02 -25.83
N LEU A 239 10.49 -3.65 -27.09
CA LEU A 239 11.35 -4.06 -28.19
C LEU A 239 12.72 -3.39 -28.13
N PHE A 240 12.79 -2.10 -27.78
CA PHE A 240 14.10 -1.43 -27.66
C PHE A 240 14.94 -2.01 -26.52
N THR A 241 14.30 -2.39 -25.42
CA THR A 241 14.94 -3.14 -24.33
C THR A 241 15.53 -4.45 -24.84
N LEU A 242 14.74 -5.27 -25.55
CA LEU A 242 15.20 -6.52 -26.14
C LEU A 242 16.32 -6.32 -27.17
N TYR A 243 16.22 -5.31 -28.03
CA TYR A 243 17.25 -4.95 -29.01
C TYR A 243 18.56 -4.53 -28.35
N SER A 244 18.52 -3.85 -27.21
CA SER A 244 19.75 -3.45 -26.49
C SER A 244 20.53 -4.66 -25.96
N LEU A 245 19.83 -5.75 -25.64
CA LEU A 245 20.43 -7.01 -25.19
C LEU A 245 21.03 -7.83 -26.34
N GLU A 246 20.71 -7.53 -27.61
CA GLU A 246 21.32 -8.23 -28.76
C GLU A 246 22.81 -7.87 -28.93
N TYR A 247 23.24 -6.73 -28.38
CA TYR A 247 24.57 -6.16 -28.58
C TYR A 247 25.43 -6.23 -27.31
N GLN A 248 25.22 -7.24 -26.47
CA GLN A 248 26.01 -7.44 -25.26
C GLN A 248 27.42 -7.98 -25.59
N THR A 249 28.42 -7.58 -24.80
CA THR A 249 29.80 -8.12 -24.86
C THR A 249 29.89 -9.48 -24.18
N PHE A 250 28.94 -9.81 -23.30
CA PHE A 250 28.82 -11.11 -22.67
C PHE A 250 28.47 -12.19 -23.70
N ASN A 251 28.97 -13.41 -23.49
CA ASN A 251 28.72 -14.52 -24.42
C ASN A 251 27.21 -14.83 -24.50
N PRO A 252 26.55 -14.63 -25.66
CA PRO A 252 25.10 -14.85 -25.82
C PRO A 252 24.65 -16.27 -25.49
N SER A 253 25.52 -17.26 -25.66
CA SER A 253 25.23 -18.67 -25.34
C SER A 253 25.19 -18.97 -23.83
N LYS A 254 25.79 -18.11 -23.00
CA LYS A 254 25.80 -18.22 -21.54
C LYS A 254 24.77 -17.34 -20.85
N MET A 255 23.97 -16.59 -21.61
CA MET A 255 22.90 -15.75 -21.08
C MET A 255 21.55 -16.18 -21.64
N GLU A 256 20.51 -16.00 -20.83
CA GLU A 256 19.13 -16.09 -21.28
C GLU A 256 18.30 -14.88 -20.87
N VAL A 257 17.31 -14.56 -21.69
CA VAL A 257 16.32 -13.51 -21.41
C VAL A 257 14.95 -14.16 -21.29
N ILE A 258 14.33 -13.98 -20.14
CA ILE A 258 13.00 -14.48 -19.80
C ILE A 258 12.06 -13.29 -19.85
N PHE A 259 11.37 -13.14 -20.97
CA PHE A 259 10.41 -12.09 -21.19
C PHE A 259 9.01 -12.58 -20.82
N ILE A 260 8.39 -11.90 -19.86
CA ILE A 260 7.11 -12.33 -19.29
C ILE A 260 6.07 -11.26 -19.57
N ASP A 261 5.18 -11.55 -20.51
CA ASP A 261 4.04 -10.71 -20.86
C ASP A 261 2.86 -11.01 -19.93
N ASP A 262 2.54 -10.07 -19.03
CA ASP A 262 1.52 -10.23 -18.00
C ASP A 262 0.11 -9.87 -18.49
N ALA A 263 -0.29 -10.48 -19.60
CA ALA A 263 -1.57 -10.27 -20.29
C ALA A 263 -1.71 -8.87 -20.91
N SER A 264 -0.68 -8.41 -21.63
CA SER A 264 -0.77 -7.18 -22.42
C SER A 264 -1.88 -7.24 -23.47
N THR A 265 -2.54 -6.09 -23.65
CA THR A 265 -3.60 -5.82 -24.61
C THR A 265 -3.12 -5.00 -25.81
N ASP A 266 -1.85 -4.58 -25.81
CA ASP A 266 -1.19 -3.91 -26.92
C ASP A 266 -0.53 -4.92 -27.89
N GLN A 267 0.33 -4.44 -28.77
CA GLN A 267 1.01 -5.26 -29.79
C GLN A 267 2.14 -6.15 -29.22
N THR A 268 2.34 -6.22 -27.90
CA THR A 268 3.44 -6.98 -27.28
C THR A 268 3.45 -8.45 -27.71
N GLU A 269 2.31 -9.16 -27.61
CA GLU A 269 2.25 -10.58 -27.97
C GLU A 269 2.61 -10.80 -29.44
N GLU A 270 2.00 -10.03 -30.35
CA GLU A 270 2.21 -10.15 -31.79
C GLU A 270 3.69 -9.97 -32.15
N LYS A 271 4.34 -8.95 -31.56
CA LYS A 271 5.71 -8.57 -31.92
C LYS A 271 6.77 -9.43 -31.25
N VAL A 272 6.52 -9.93 -30.04
CA VAL A 272 7.52 -10.70 -29.27
C VAL A 272 7.45 -12.21 -29.56
N LYS A 273 6.28 -12.76 -29.90
CA LYS A 273 6.11 -14.22 -30.14
C LYS A 273 7.01 -14.80 -31.22
N GLY A 274 7.38 -14.00 -32.23
CA GLY A 274 8.27 -14.40 -33.32
C GLY A 274 9.72 -13.89 -33.19
N TYR A 275 10.05 -13.24 -32.07
CA TYR A 275 11.36 -12.61 -31.89
C TYR A 275 12.47 -13.65 -31.71
N LYS A 276 13.56 -13.51 -32.48
CA LYS A 276 14.70 -14.44 -32.52
C LYS A 276 16.02 -13.69 -32.29
N PRO A 277 16.39 -13.44 -31.03
CA PRO A 277 17.65 -12.80 -30.68
C PRO A 277 18.85 -13.79 -30.71
N PRO A 278 20.10 -13.29 -30.62
CA PRO A 278 21.29 -14.14 -30.57
C PRO A 278 21.51 -14.87 -29.22
N TYR A 279 20.80 -14.47 -28.16
CA TYR A 279 20.83 -15.11 -26.84
C TYR A 279 19.68 -16.10 -26.66
N HIS A 280 19.77 -16.97 -25.65
CA HIS A 280 18.66 -17.87 -25.31
C HIS A 280 17.42 -17.06 -24.89
N PHE A 281 16.32 -17.21 -25.61
CA PHE A 281 15.10 -16.42 -25.37
C PHE A 281 13.93 -17.29 -24.94
N LYS A 282 13.30 -16.90 -23.83
CA LYS A 282 12.09 -17.56 -23.31
C LYS A 282 10.98 -16.53 -23.19
N PHE A 283 9.97 -16.68 -24.05
CA PHE A 283 8.75 -15.90 -23.98
C PHE A 283 7.68 -16.64 -23.16
N ILE A 284 7.15 -15.98 -22.13
CA ILE A 284 6.06 -16.49 -21.29
C ILE A 284 4.93 -15.47 -21.33
N ARG A 285 3.71 -15.91 -21.65
CA ARG A 285 2.52 -15.05 -21.62
C ARG A 285 1.49 -15.55 -20.62
N ASN A 286 1.06 -14.68 -19.73
CA ASN A 286 -0.01 -14.96 -18.78
C ASN A 286 -1.37 -14.74 -19.43
N LYS A 287 -2.36 -15.57 -19.07
CA LYS A 287 -3.74 -15.44 -19.54
C LYS A 287 -4.50 -14.28 -18.89
N LYS A 288 -4.02 -13.82 -17.74
CA LYS A 288 -4.56 -12.69 -16.97
C LYS A 288 -3.40 -12.00 -16.26
N ASN A 289 -3.56 -10.71 -15.98
CA ASN A 289 -2.60 -9.96 -15.18
C ASN A 289 -2.47 -10.58 -13.78
N LEU A 290 -1.26 -11.02 -13.43
CA LEU A 290 -0.93 -11.62 -12.15
C LEU A 290 -0.41 -10.59 -11.14
N GLY A 291 0.10 -9.47 -11.62
CA GLY A 291 0.72 -8.43 -10.79
C GLY A 291 2.22 -8.64 -10.60
N ARG A 292 2.87 -7.60 -10.09
CA ARG A 292 4.33 -7.40 -10.12
C ARG A 292 5.12 -8.54 -9.45
N ALA A 293 4.83 -8.86 -8.19
CA ALA A 293 5.55 -9.88 -7.44
C ALA A 293 5.42 -11.27 -8.09
N LYS A 294 4.20 -11.67 -8.47
CA LYS A 294 3.91 -12.99 -9.07
C LYS A 294 4.63 -13.20 -10.39
N VAL A 295 4.69 -12.17 -11.23
CA VAL A 295 5.38 -12.23 -12.53
C VAL A 295 6.89 -12.37 -12.33
N ARG A 296 7.49 -11.63 -11.40
CA ARG A 296 8.92 -11.77 -11.09
C ARG A 296 9.24 -13.15 -10.52
N ASN A 297 8.40 -13.69 -9.64
CA ASN A 297 8.55 -15.06 -9.12
C ASN A 297 8.45 -16.12 -10.22
N LEU A 298 7.56 -15.94 -11.21
CA LEU A 298 7.50 -16.80 -12.39
C LEU A 298 8.81 -16.76 -13.19
N GLY A 299 9.43 -15.59 -13.31
CA GLY A 299 10.76 -15.42 -13.90
C GLY A 299 11.85 -16.16 -13.14
N ILE A 300 11.93 -15.96 -11.81
CA ILE A 300 12.92 -16.61 -10.94
C ILE A 300 12.83 -18.14 -11.06
N ARG A 301 11.61 -18.69 -11.01
CA ARG A 301 11.36 -20.13 -11.14
C ARG A 301 11.70 -20.66 -12.54
N SER A 302 11.58 -19.81 -13.56
CA SER A 302 11.88 -20.17 -14.95
C SER A 302 13.35 -20.07 -15.32
N ALA A 303 14.15 -19.38 -14.50
CA ALA A 303 15.57 -19.11 -14.74
C ALA A 303 16.45 -20.34 -14.56
N ARG A 304 17.47 -20.46 -15.39
CA ARG A 304 18.53 -21.47 -15.33
C ARG A 304 19.83 -20.91 -14.77
N GLY A 305 20.10 -19.63 -15.01
CA GLY A 305 21.29 -18.92 -14.54
C GLY A 305 21.41 -18.86 -13.02
N SER A 306 22.66 -18.93 -12.55
CA SER A 306 23.00 -18.76 -11.13
C SER A 306 22.91 -17.30 -10.68
N ILE A 307 23.07 -16.36 -11.61
CA ILE A 307 22.89 -14.92 -11.40
C ILE A 307 21.61 -14.46 -12.11
N LEU A 308 20.76 -13.76 -11.36
CA LEU A 308 19.57 -13.13 -11.89
C LEU A 308 19.82 -11.64 -12.06
N ILE A 309 19.40 -11.08 -13.19
CA ILE A 309 19.32 -9.64 -13.43
C ILE A 309 17.84 -9.30 -13.63
N PHE A 310 17.28 -8.44 -12.79
CA PHE A 310 15.97 -7.86 -13.00
C PHE A 310 16.12 -6.58 -13.84
N LEU A 311 15.31 -6.49 -14.88
CA LEU A 311 15.31 -5.37 -15.82
C LEU A 311 13.86 -5.06 -16.22
N ASP A 312 13.43 -3.82 -16.07
CA ASP A 312 12.09 -3.40 -16.51
C ASP A 312 12.01 -3.38 -18.04
N ALA A 313 10.82 -3.65 -18.60
CA ALA A 313 10.61 -3.73 -20.03
C ALA A 313 10.84 -2.39 -20.77
N GLU A 314 10.97 -1.27 -20.08
CA GLU A 314 11.25 0.05 -20.64
C GLU A 314 12.71 0.51 -20.43
N MET A 315 13.64 -0.40 -20.17
CA MET A 315 15.04 -0.08 -19.90
C MET A 315 15.99 -0.48 -21.05
N ILE A 316 16.74 0.49 -21.59
CA ILE A 316 17.82 0.21 -22.54
C ILE A 316 19.15 0.05 -21.78
N THR A 317 19.93 -0.95 -22.16
CA THR A 317 21.16 -1.35 -21.49
C THR A 317 22.41 -0.97 -22.29
N GLU A 318 23.52 -0.79 -21.58
CA GLU A 318 24.86 -0.67 -22.17
C GLU A 318 25.37 -2.03 -22.70
N PRO A 319 26.25 -2.08 -23.73
CA PRO A 319 26.79 -3.34 -24.26
C PRO A 319 27.51 -4.22 -23.23
N ASP A 320 28.13 -3.63 -22.21
CA ASP A 320 28.85 -4.38 -21.17
C ASP A 320 28.01 -4.62 -19.92
N PHE A 321 26.71 -4.34 -19.97
CA PHE A 321 25.79 -4.44 -18.84
C PHE A 321 25.78 -5.83 -18.19
N VAL A 322 25.54 -6.88 -18.98
CA VAL A 322 25.49 -8.26 -18.47
C VAL A 322 26.87 -8.71 -17.96
N GLU A 323 27.94 -8.36 -18.68
CA GLU A 323 29.31 -8.73 -18.32
C GLU A 323 29.73 -8.10 -16.99
N ARG A 324 29.40 -6.82 -16.75
CA ARG A 324 29.70 -6.12 -15.51
C ARG A 324 28.93 -6.69 -14.33
N HIS A 325 27.62 -6.92 -14.48
CA HIS A 325 26.83 -7.61 -13.45
C HIS A 325 27.43 -8.97 -13.10
N HIS A 326 27.75 -9.78 -14.11
CA HIS A 326 28.33 -11.10 -13.91
C HIS A 326 29.66 -11.06 -13.13
N LYS A 327 30.60 -10.17 -13.53
CA LYS A 327 31.91 -10.03 -12.88
C LYS A 327 31.80 -9.65 -11.39
N LEU A 328 30.86 -8.78 -11.04
CA LEU A 328 30.70 -8.30 -9.65
C LEU A 328 30.19 -9.36 -8.68
N HIS A 329 29.55 -10.42 -9.17
CA HIS A 329 29.09 -11.54 -8.34
C HIS A 329 30.14 -12.63 -8.10
N GLN A 330 31.35 -12.52 -8.65
CA GLN A 330 32.40 -13.55 -8.51
C GLN A 330 32.97 -13.67 -7.10
N SER A 331 32.86 -12.64 -6.25
CA SER A 331 33.59 -12.54 -4.98
C SER A 331 32.77 -12.85 -3.71
N ASN A 332 31.44 -12.75 -3.75
CA ASN A 332 30.59 -12.94 -2.57
C ASN A 332 29.15 -13.33 -2.98
N SER A 333 28.57 -14.31 -2.28
CA SER A 333 27.24 -14.85 -2.59
C SER A 333 26.06 -14.00 -2.10
N LYS A 334 26.27 -13.11 -1.12
CA LYS A 334 25.25 -12.24 -0.52
C LYS A 334 25.33 -10.79 -1.01
N LEU A 335 25.71 -10.60 -2.28
CA LEU A 335 25.77 -9.27 -2.91
C LEU A 335 24.48 -8.93 -3.64
N ILE A 336 24.07 -7.67 -3.49
CA ILE A 336 23.06 -7.01 -4.30
C ILE A 336 23.77 -5.93 -5.09
N ILE A 337 23.80 -6.08 -6.42
CA ILE A 337 24.46 -5.13 -7.30
C ILE A 337 23.40 -4.36 -8.07
N SER A 338 23.37 -3.03 -7.93
CA SER A 338 22.36 -2.15 -8.49
C SER A 338 22.97 -1.05 -9.33
N GLY A 339 22.41 -0.83 -10.52
CA GLY A 339 22.68 0.37 -11.33
C GLY A 339 21.48 1.33 -11.38
N ALA A 340 20.34 0.94 -10.78
CA ALA A 340 19.07 1.65 -10.92
C ALA A 340 19.15 3.13 -10.51
N MET A 341 19.87 3.45 -9.43
CA MET A 341 20.04 4.82 -8.92
C MET A 341 20.90 5.73 -9.81
N HIS A 342 21.59 5.17 -10.81
CA HIS A 342 22.35 5.89 -11.83
C HIS A 342 21.65 5.89 -13.19
N SER A 343 20.41 5.40 -13.27
CA SER A 343 19.66 5.37 -14.53
C SER A 343 19.46 6.78 -15.08
N ARG A 344 19.55 6.89 -16.39
CA ARG A 344 19.21 8.10 -17.15
C ARG A 344 17.84 7.94 -17.77
N VAL A 345 17.21 9.04 -18.14
CA VAL A 345 15.94 9.03 -18.86
C VAL A 345 16.18 9.42 -20.32
N ILE A 346 15.53 8.69 -21.23
CA ILE A 346 15.46 9.01 -22.66
C ILE A 346 14.01 9.06 -23.12
N HIS A 347 13.76 9.62 -24.30
CA HIS A 347 12.45 9.57 -24.94
C HIS A 347 12.60 8.77 -26.23
N SER A 348 12.18 7.51 -26.21
CA SER A 348 12.19 6.64 -27.39
C SER A 348 10.91 6.74 -28.22
N CYS A 349 9.85 7.28 -27.63
CA CYS A 349 8.56 7.58 -28.25
C CYS A 349 8.04 8.94 -27.80
N ILE A 350 7.18 9.55 -28.63
CA ILE A 350 6.33 10.68 -28.26
C ILE A 350 4.92 10.13 -28.06
N PHE A 351 4.45 10.14 -26.82
CA PHE A 351 3.12 9.64 -26.47
C PHE A 351 2.03 10.71 -26.63
N PRO A 352 0.77 10.35 -26.92
CA PRO A 352 -0.36 11.28 -27.02
C PRO A 352 -0.50 12.22 -25.81
N GLU A 353 -0.15 11.75 -24.62
CA GLU A 353 -0.25 12.46 -23.35
C GLU A 353 0.86 13.50 -23.14
N PHE A 354 1.89 13.53 -24.00
CA PHE A 354 2.98 14.49 -23.87
C PHE A 354 2.54 15.87 -24.34
N THR A 355 2.68 16.87 -23.47
CA THR A 355 2.38 18.27 -23.81
C THR A 355 3.36 18.82 -24.86
N GLN A 356 2.94 19.84 -25.61
CA GLN A 356 3.83 20.58 -26.53
C GLN A 356 5.10 21.09 -25.83
N LYS A 357 5.02 21.51 -24.56
CA LYS A 357 6.17 21.92 -23.75
C LYS A 357 7.18 20.77 -23.57
N LYS A 358 6.70 19.55 -23.28
CA LYS A 358 7.56 18.36 -23.16
C LYS A 358 8.20 18.04 -24.51
N ILE A 359 7.45 18.09 -25.61
CA ILE A 359 7.96 17.86 -26.97
C ILE A 359 9.07 18.87 -27.33
N ASN A 360 8.88 20.15 -27.04
CA ASN A 360 9.89 21.18 -27.27
C ASN A 360 11.19 20.93 -26.46
N LYS A 361 11.06 20.39 -25.24
CA LYS A 361 12.22 19.98 -24.42
C LYS A 361 12.94 18.79 -25.06
N ILE A 362 12.22 17.77 -25.53
CA ILE A 362 12.80 16.61 -26.24
C ILE A 362 13.53 17.08 -27.51
N SER A 363 12.91 17.98 -28.27
CA SER A 363 13.51 18.62 -29.45
C SER A 363 14.82 19.34 -29.10
N THR A 364 14.85 20.08 -27.99
CA THR A 364 16.05 20.80 -27.53
C THR A 364 17.19 19.86 -27.15
N ILE A 365 16.90 18.78 -26.41
CA ILE A 365 17.89 17.77 -26.03
C ILE A 365 18.45 17.06 -27.27
N SER A 366 17.63 16.87 -28.29
CA SER A 366 18.00 16.12 -29.51
C SER A 366 18.70 16.97 -30.58
N LYS A 367 18.90 18.27 -30.38
CA LYS A 367 19.45 19.20 -31.41
C LYS A 367 20.77 18.74 -32.01
N ASN A 368 21.63 18.11 -31.21
CA ASN A 368 22.95 17.63 -31.64
C ASN A 368 22.89 16.28 -32.38
N ASN A 369 21.71 15.67 -32.48
CA ASN A 369 21.46 14.47 -33.27
C ASN A 369 20.50 14.80 -34.42
N GLN A 370 21.06 15.09 -35.60
CA GLN A 370 20.27 15.56 -36.76
C GLN A 370 19.17 14.58 -37.18
N GLU A 371 19.43 13.26 -37.12
CA GLU A 371 18.46 12.25 -37.52
C GLU A 371 17.24 12.23 -36.59
N ILE A 372 17.47 12.16 -35.26
CA ILE A 372 16.40 12.21 -34.27
C ILE A 372 15.68 13.56 -34.28
N TYR A 373 16.43 14.65 -34.42
CA TYR A 373 15.87 15.99 -34.51
C TYR A 373 14.95 16.17 -35.73
N SER A 374 15.30 15.58 -36.87
CA SER A 374 14.43 15.59 -38.07
C SER A 374 13.12 14.84 -37.80
N ARG A 375 13.18 13.63 -37.22
CA ARG A 375 11.97 12.86 -36.89
C ARG A 375 11.04 13.60 -35.93
N ILE A 376 11.59 14.36 -34.97
CA ILE A 376 10.79 15.21 -34.07
C ILE A 376 10.12 16.36 -34.84
N LYS A 377 10.79 16.94 -35.84
CA LYS A 377 10.20 18.00 -36.68
C LYS A 377 9.08 17.48 -37.59
N ASP A 378 9.19 16.24 -38.04
CA ASP A 378 8.20 15.59 -38.89
C ASP A 378 6.96 15.12 -38.09
N PHE A 379 7.08 15.05 -36.76
CA PHE A 379 5.97 14.71 -35.88
C PHE A 379 4.86 15.77 -35.91
N LYS A 380 3.61 15.31 -36.09
CA LYS A 380 2.41 16.15 -36.06
C LYS A 380 1.71 16.03 -34.70
N TYR A 381 1.62 17.14 -33.99
CA TYR A 381 0.91 17.25 -32.72
C TYR A 381 -0.51 17.83 -32.91
N PRO A 382 -1.54 17.31 -32.21
CA PRO A 382 -1.54 16.15 -31.32
C PRO A 382 -1.54 14.82 -32.11
N SER A 383 -1.02 13.76 -31.48
CA SER A 383 -1.10 12.39 -32.02
C SER A 383 -2.15 11.57 -31.29
N LYS A 384 -2.77 10.61 -31.98
CA LYS A 384 -3.70 9.64 -31.39
C LYS A 384 -3.01 8.37 -30.89
N GLU A 385 -1.86 8.04 -31.46
CA GLU A 385 -1.07 6.85 -31.15
C GLU A 385 0.36 7.25 -30.76
N PRO A 386 1.09 6.41 -30.00
CA PRO A 386 2.50 6.64 -29.74
C PRO A 386 3.30 6.78 -31.03
N TYR A 387 4.00 7.90 -31.19
CA TYR A 387 4.92 8.11 -32.31
C TYR A 387 6.30 7.57 -31.93
N GLN A 388 6.71 6.52 -32.61
CA GLN A 388 8.00 5.88 -32.40
C GLN A 388 9.12 6.81 -32.90
N LEU A 389 9.97 7.29 -31.98
CA LEU A 389 11.06 8.22 -32.30
C LEU A 389 12.36 7.49 -32.62
N LEU A 390 12.66 6.41 -31.89
CA LEU A 390 13.82 5.55 -32.15
C LEU A 390 13.44 4.34 -33.01
N GLU A 391 14.40 3.80 -33.73
CA GLU A 391 14.32 2.57 -34.51
C GLU A 391 15.37 1.56 -34.00
N LYS A 392 15.26 0.30 -34.41
CA LYS A 392 16.24 -0.75 -34.02
C LYS A 392 17.69 -0.33 -34.34
N LYS A 393 17.91 0.28 -35.51
CA LYS A 393 19.23 0.77 -35.96
C LYS A 393 19.82 1.83 -35.02
N ASP A 394 19.00 2.60 -34.31
CA ASP A 394 19.47 3.64 -33.38
C ASP A 394 19.95 3.02 -32.07
N ILE A 395 19.36 1.89 -31.67
CA ILE A 395 19.84 1.08 -30.54
C ILE A 395 21.19 0.45 -30.89
N GLU A 396 21.31 -0.12 -32.08
CA GLU A 396 22.58 -0.66 -32.61
C GLU A 396 23.70 0.39 -32.64
N LYS A 397 23.39 1.58 -33.16
CA LYS A 397 24.32 2.74 -33.19
C LYS A 397 24.51 3.42 -31.83
N LYS A 398 23.82 2.97 -30.78
CA LYS A 398 23.91 3.48 -29.40
C LYS A 398 23.56 4.97 -29.28
N VAL A 399 22.63 5.44 -30.12
CA VAL A 399 22.19 6.85 -30.15
C VAL A 399 21.63 7.30 -28.80
N PHE A 400 20.99 6.39 -28.06
CA PHE A 400 20.38 6.65 -26.75
C PHE A 400 21.36 7.28 -25.73
N LYS A 401 22.66 6.99 -25.83
CA LYS A 401 23.68 7.54 -24.91
C LYS A 401 23.70 9.07 -24.90
N ASN A 402 23.51 9.67 -26.07
CA ASN A 402 23.56 11.11 -26.27
C ASN A 402 22.21 11.80 -25.98
N LEU A 403 21.14 11.01 -25.80
CA LEU A 403 19.81 11.50 -25.47
C LEU A 403 19.48 11.40 -23.98
N GLY A 404 20.30 10.66 -23.22
CA GLY A 404 20.11 10.41 -21.80
C GLY A 404 20.29 11.66 -20.97
N VAL A 405 19.26 12.03 -20.23
CA VAL A 405 19.33 13.08 -19.20
C VAL A 405 19.23 12.47 -17.82
N GLU A 406 19.95 13.04 -16.86
CA GLU A 406 19.77 12.65 -15.46
C GLU A 406 18.41 13.14 -14.97
N VAL A 407 17.63 12.24 -14.39
CA VAL A 407 16.34 12.52 -13.76
C VAL A 407 16.27 11.64 -12.50
N TYR A 408 15.41 11.97 -11.54
CA TYR A 408 15.35 11.44 -10.16
C TYR A 408 16.29 12.13 -9.15
N PRO A 409 15.99 13.40 -8.77
CA PRO A 409 16.73 14.13 -7.75
C PRO A 409 16.89 13.37 -6.43
N TRP A 410 15.94 12.49 -6.12
CA TRP A 410 15.92 11.72 -4.88
C TRP A 410 17.01 10.65 -4.82
N PHE A 411 17.19 9.82 -5.87
CA PHE A 411 18.31 8.88 -5.94
C PHE A 411 19.67 9.59 -6.01
N GLN A 412 19.72 10.78 -6.62
CA GLN A 412 20.93 11.60 -6.62
C GLN A 412 21.35 12.05 -5.21
N GLN A 413 20.40 12.26 -4.29
CA GLN A 413 20.75 12.55 -2.90
C GLN A 413 21.50 11.37 -2.26
N ILE A 414 21.13 10.13 -2.56
CA ILE A 414 21.82 8.95 -2.04
C ILE A 414 23.22 8.87 -2.66
N THR A 415 23.31 8.83 -3.98
CA THR A 415 24.58 8.57 -4.70
C THR A 415 25.60 9.70 -4.59
N ARG A 416 25.18 10.92 -4.24
CA ARG A 416 26.09 12.05 -3.95
C ARG A 416 26.58 12.12 -2.51
N ASN A 417 25.84 11.55 -1.56
CA ASN A 417 26.15 11.67 -0.13
C ASN A 417 26.73 10.39 0.50
N PHE A 418 26.59 9.24 -0.17
CA PHE A 418 27.06 7.94 0.32
C PHE A 418 27.95 7.25 -0.72
N PRO A 419 28.94 6.45 -0.27
CA PRO A 419 29.79 5.66 -1.16
C PRO A 419 29.01 4.56 -1.89
N ALA A 420 29.67 3.90 -2.85
CA ALA A 420 29.06 2.87 -3.68
C ALA A 420 28.50 1.69 -2.88
N ASP A 421 29.10 1.31 -1.76
CA ASP A 421 28.62 0.25 -0.86
C ASP A 421 27.60 0.73 0.19
N LEU A 422 27.17 2.01 0.07
CA LEU A 422 26.17 2.65 0.92
C LEU A 422 26.54 2.67 2.42
N GLU A 423 27.83 2.62 2.75
CA GLU A 423 28.28 2.78 4.13
C GLU A 423 27.77 4.11 4.72
N GLY A 424 27.21 4.04 5.93
CA GLY A 424 26.60 5.19 6.61
C GLY A 424 25.17 5.54 6.19
N PHE A 425 24.63 4.88 5.17
CA PHE A 425 23.21 4.97 4.81
C PHE A 425 22.42 3.89 5.56
N ALA A 426 21.38 4.29 6.28
CA ALA A 426 20.59 3.41 7.14
C ALA A 426 19.61 2.52 6.36
N PHE A 427 19.41 2.79 5.07
CA PHE A 427 18.45 2.11 4.22
C PHE A 427 19.06 1.52 2.94
N PRO A 428 20.17 0.75 3.03
CA PRO A 428 20.87 0.26 1.85
C PRO A 428 19.99 -0.65 0.98
N TRP A 429 19.00 -1.32 1.59
CA TRP A 429 18.01 -2.14 0.93
C TRP A 429 17.14 -1.41 -0.09
N MET A 430 17.06 -0.07 -0.03
CA MET A 430 16.37 0.74 -1.04
C MET A 430 17.04 0.69 -2.42
N ALA A 431 18.28 0.20 -2.50
CA ALA A 431 18.99 -0.05 -3.75
C ALA A 431 18.49 -1.31 -4.49
N PHE A 432 17.68 -2.16 -3.86
CA PHE A 432 16.99 -3.23 -4.56
C PHE A 432 15.84 -2.64 -5.38
N LEU A 433 16.10 -2.36 -6.65
CA LEU A 433 15.15 -1.77 -7.60
C LEU A 433 15.18 -2.60 -8.87
N THR A 434 14.06 -3.25 -9.20
CA THR A 434 14.00 -4.27 -10.25
C THR A 434 14.13 -3.73 -11.67
N GLY A 435 14.15 -2.41 -11.84
CA GLY A 435 14.52 -1.77 -13.10
C GLY A 435 15.98 -2.02 -13.49
N ASN A 436 16.88 -2.27 -12.53
CA ASN A 436 18.29 -2.62 -12.75
C ASN A 436 18.93 -3.07 -11.43
N VAL A 437 18.79 -4.36 -11.12
CA VAL A 437 19.44 -4.99 -9.96
C VAL A 437 19.75 -6.45 -10.25
N SER A 438 20.82 -6.96 -9.67
CA SER A 438 21.21 -8.37 -9.79
C SER A 438 21.55 -9.01 -8.46
N ILE A 439 21.28 -10.31 -8.39
CA ILE A 439 21.45 -11.14 -7.19
C ILE A 439 21.70 -12.59 -7.62
N ARG A 440 22.33 -13.38 -6.75
CA ARG A 440 22.36 -14.83 -6.92
C ARG A 440 20.98 -15.45 -6.74
N LYS A 441 20.62 -16.37 -7.63
CA LYS A 441 19.32 -17.06 -7.64
C LYS A 441 19.03 -17.78 -6.32
N GLU A 442 20.01 -18.49 -5.77
CA GLU A 442 19.85 -19.23 -4.52
C GLU A 442 19.50 -18.30 -3.35
N PHE A 443 20.10 -17.12 -3.29
CA PHE A 443 19.91 -16.20 -2.17
C PHE A 443 18.50 -15.57 -2.15
N ILE A 444 17.94 -15.23 -3.33
CA ILE A 444 16.54 -14.76 -3.38
C ILE A 444 15.53 -15.88 -3.09
N ILE A 445 15.86 -17.13 -3.44
CA ILE A 445 15.05 -18.31 -3.10
C ILE A 445 15.06 -18.53 -1.59
N GLU A 446 16.24 -18.48 -0.96
CA GLU A 446 16.41 -18.60 0.50
C GLU A 446 15.62 -17.52 1.24
N ALA A 447 15.57 -16.30 0.71
CA ALA A 447 14.80 -15.20 1.29
C ALA A 447 13.28 -15.41 1.22
N GLY A 448 12.79 -16.34 0.38
CA GLY A 448 11.36 -16.62 0.18
C GLY A 448 10.72 -15.96 -1.04
N LEU A 449 11.52 -15.53 -2.04
CA LEU A 449 11.05 -14.85 -3.26
C LEU A 449 10.32 -13.52 -2.98
N PHE A 450 9.74 -12.85 -4.00
CA PHE A 450 8.89 -11.68 -3.78
C PHE A 450 7.59 -12.09 -3.09
N ASP A 451 7.10 -11.26 -2.17
CA ASP A 451 5.83 -11.50 -1.50
C ASP A 451 4.65 -11.26 -2.46
N GLU A 452 3.89 -12.32 -2.74
CA GLU A 452 2.82 -12.32 -3.75
C GLU A 452 1.56 -11.54 -3.34
N ASP A 453 1.48 -11.02 -2.10
CA ASP A 453 0.46 -10.06 -1.68
C ASP A 453 0.67 -8.67 -2.31
N PHE A 454 1.90 -8.35 -2.74
CA PHE A 454 2.22 -7.12 -3.48
C PHE A 454 1.84 -7.26 -4.96
N VAL A 455 0.55 -7.05 -5.23
CA VAL A 455 -0.01 -7.18 -6.59
C VAL A 455 0.19 -5.90 -7.41
N LYS A 456 -0.02 -4.74 -6.78
CA LYS A 456 -0.05 -3.40 -7.41
C LYS A 456 1.31 -2.70 -7.40
N TYR A 457 1.37 -1.47 -7.89
CA TYR A 457 2.62 -0.72 -8.00
C TYR A 457 3.20 -0.29 -6.64
N GLY A 458 4.50 -0.57 -6.43
CA GLY A 458 5.32 0.06 -5.39
C GLY A 458 5.63 -0.85 -4.21
N TYR A 459 6.79 -0.62 -3.59
CA TYR A 459 7.30 -1.27 -2.36
C TYR A 459 7.58 -2.78 -2.45
N GLU A 460 7.20 -3.47 -3.52
CA GLU A 460 7.47 -4.91 -3.67
C GLU A 460 8.96 -5.21 -3.76
N ASP A 461 9.73 -4.31 -4.40
CA ASP A 461 11.18 -4.42 -4.56
C ASP A 461 11.91 -4.16 -3.25
N TRP A 462 11.44 -3.15 -2.50
CA TRP A 462 12.01 -2.78 -1.22
C TRP A 462 11.68 -3.77 -0.11
N GLU A 463 10.53 -4.44 -0.17
CA GLU A 463 10.16 -5.45 0.81
C GLU A 463 11.11 -6.66 0.74
N ILE A 464 11.33 -7.24 -0.45
CA ILE A 464 12.33 -8.31 -0.62
C ILE A 464 13.75 -7.77 -0.35
N GLY A 465 14.03 -6.53 -0.76
CA GLY A 465 15.27 -5.84 -0.41
C GLY A 465 15.50 -5.81 1.10
N TYR A 466 14.47 -5.50 1.90
CA TYR A 466 14.59 -5.43 3.35
C TYR A 466 14.81 -6.81 3.98
N ARG A 467 14.09 -7.85 3.53
CA ARG A 467 14.33 -9.23 3.98
C ARG A 467 15.77 -9.68 3.71
N LEU A 468 16.27 -9.42 2.51
CA LEU A 468 17.66 -9.73 2.13
C LEU A 468 18.66 -8.98 3.02
N TYR A 469 18.40 -7.71 3.33
CA TYR A 469 19.23 -6.93 4.25
C TYR A 469 19.28 -7.55 5.65
N LYS A 470 18.13 -7.99 6.19
CA LYS A 470 18.08 -8.71 7.47
C LYS A 470 18.83 -10.05 7.44
N MET A 471 19.00 -10.65 6.26
CA MET A 471 19.82 -11.85 6.04
C MET A 471 21.33 -11.57 5.81
N GLY A 472 21.75 -10.32 5.96
CA GLY A 472 23.15 -9.88 5.85
C GLY A 472 23.59 -9.54 4.42
N ALA A 473 22.66 -9.21 3.52
CA ALA A 473 23.00 -8.75 2.19
C ALA A 473 23.81 -7.44 2.21
N LYS A 474 24.81 -7.35 1.32
CA LYS A 474 25.56 -6.12 1.06
C LYS A 474 25.09 -5.51 -0.25
N TYR A 475 24.75 -4.22 -0.23
CA TYR A 475 24.24 -3.48 -1.38
C TYR A 475 25.34 -2.64 -1.98
N ILE A 476 25.55 -2.77 -3.29
CA ILE A 476 26.54 -1.98 -4.02
C ILE A 476 25.84 -1.30 -5.18
N VAL A 477 25.89 0.03 -5.19
CA VAL A 477 25.38 0.91 -6.23
C VAL A 477 26.53 1.34 -7.12
N ARG A 478 26.41 1.07 -8.41
CA ARG A 478 27.50 1.22 -9.39
C ARG A 478 27.11 2.19 -10.49
N ASN A 479 27.91 3.25 -10.65
CA ASN A 479 27.71 4.26 -11.70
C ASN A 479 28.17 3.80 -13.08
N ASP A 480 28.77 2.62 -13.18
CA ASP A 480 29.18 1.99 -14.43
C ASP A 480 28.22 0.89 -14.89
N LEU A 481 27.08 0.73 -14.18
CA LEU A 481 25.94 -0.11 -14.56
C LEU A 481 24.75 0.75 -15.04
N ILE A 482 25.03 1.79 -15.83
CA ILE A 482 24.00 2.74 -16.26
C ILE A 482 22.98 2.05 -17.17
N THR A 483 21.71 2.33 -16.91
CA THR A 483 20.58 1.99 -17.78
C THR A 483 19.81 3.24 -18.18
N TYR A 484 19.06 3.15 -19.28
CA TYR A 484 18.31 4.27 -19.84
C TYR A 484 16.81 3.94 -19.79
N HIS A 485 16.11 4.55 -18.83
CA HIS A 485 14.66 4.46 -18.70
C HIS A 485 13.99 5.24 -19.84
N GLN A 486 13.15 4.53 -20.59
CA GLN A 486 12.36 5.11 -21.66
C GLN A 486 11.13 5.80 -21.07
N GLU A 487 11.15 7.12 -21.03
CA GLU A 487 10.08 7.94 -20.46
C GLU A 487 8.72 7.66 -21.13
N HIS A 488 7.72 7.40 -20.30
CA HIS A 488 6.37 7.11 -20.76
C HIS A 488 5.32 7.67 -19.77
N PRO A 489 4.07 7.86 -20.22
CA PRO A 489 2.97 8.25 -19.34
C PRO A 489 2.79 7.27 -18.19
N VAL A 490 2.45 7.80 -17.02
CA VAL A 490 2.20 7.05 -15.80
C VAL A 490 0.77 7.32 -15.36
N GLY A 491 -0.03 6.28 -15.13
CA GLY A 491 -1.41 6.42 -14.68
C GLY A 491 -1.53 7.04 -13.29
N GLU A 492 -2.60 7.83 -13.08
CA GLU A 492 -2.86 8.57 -11.83
C GLU A 492 -3.01 7.65 -10.59
N SER A 493 -3.42 6.39 -10.76
CA SER A 493 -3.65 5.45 -9.65
C SER A 493 -2.39 5.01 -8.91
N LYS A 494 -1.19 5.26 -9.46
CA LYS A 494 0.06 4.73 -8.91
C LYS A 494 0.38 5.22 -7.50
N TRP A 495 -0.01 6.44 -7.14
CA TRP A 495 0.21 6.95 -5.79
C TRP A 495 -0.61 6.16 -4.77
N ASN A 496 -1.91 5.99 -5.01
CA ASN A 496 -2.79 5.24 -4.12
C ASN A 496 -2.38 3.77 -4.04
N GLU A 497 -1.95 3.17 -5.15
CA GLU A 497 -1.39 1.82 -5.16
C GLU A 497 -0.13 1.72 -4.29
N ALA A 498 0.79 2.67 -4.44
CA ALA A 498 2.03 2.71 -3.66
C ALA A 498 1.76 2.88 -2.16
N ILE A 499 0.87 3.79 -1.76
CA ILE A 499 0.53 4.01 -0.35
C ILE A 499 -0.15 2.78 0.28
N ASN A 500 -1.01 2.07 -0.46
CA ASN A 500 -1.59 0.82 0.01
C ASN A 500 -0.51 -0.27 0.21
N ASN A 501 0.42 -0.40 -0.74
CA ASN A 501 1.53 -1.34 -0.63
C ASN A 501 2.52 -0.96 0.48
N LEU A 502 2.73 0.33 0.76
CA LEU A 502 3.49 0.78 1.93
C LEU A 502 2.84 0.26 3.22
N GLY A 503 1.52 0.37 3.33
CA GLY A 503 0.74 -0.21 4.42
C GLY A 503 0.98 -1.71 4.63
N LEU A 504 0.98 -2.45 3.53
CA LEU A 504 1.27 -3.88 3.55
C LEU A 504 2.72 -4.17 3.98
N PHE A 505 3.68 -3.38 3.50
CA PHE A 505 5.09 -3.51 3.87
C PHE A 505 5.29 -3.35 5.37
N LEU A 506 4.64 -2.34 5.96
CA LEU A 506 4.67 -2.06 7.40
C LEU A 506 3.99 -3.14 8.23
N LYS A 507 2.84 -3.63 7.79
CA LYS A 507 2.12 -4.72 8.46
C LYS A 507 2.98 -5.99 8.55
N LYS A 508 3.83 -6.24 7.56
CA LYS A 508 4.73 -7.39 7.51
C LYS A 508 6.04 -7.14 8.26
N HIS A 509 6.54 -5.90 8.26
CA HIS A 509 7.81 -5.50 8.86
C HIS A 509 7.60 -4.33 9.80
N HIS A 510 7.20 -4.64 11.03
CA HIS A 510 6.95 -3.66 12.09
C HIS A 510 8.27 -3.25 12.81
N ASP A 511 9.34 -3.10 12.05
CA ASP A 511 10.63 -2.61 12.52
C ASP A 511 10.71 -1.08 12.37
N ILE A 512 11.44 -0.41 13.25
CA ILE A 512 11.69 1.05 13.16
C ILE A 512 12.26 1.47 11.80
N ASP A 513 13.04 0.59 11.16
CA ASP A 513 13.64 0.80 9.85
C ASP A 513 12.62 1.05 8.74
N VAL A 514 11.42 0.48 8.88
CA VAL A 514 10.34 0.57 7.89
C VAL A 514 9.31 1.61 8.33
N LEU A 515 8.95 1.63 9.63
CA LEU A 515 8.01 2.61 10.18
C LEU A 515 8.42 4.06 9.89
N ILE A 516 9.72 4.33 9.92
CA ILE A 516 10.24 5.69 9.76
C ILE A 516 10.03 6.27 8.34
N LEU A 517 9.79 5.43 7.32
CA LEU A 517 9.56 5.86 5.94
C LEU A 517 8.39 6.84 5.80
N GLY A 518 7.39 6.73 6.68
CA GLY A 518 6.24 7.64 6.69
C GLY A 518 6.62 9.11 6.89
N ILE A 519 7.75 9.39 7.54
CA ILE A 519 8.22 10.77 7.79
C ILE A 519 8.59 11.46 6.47
N GLU A 520 9.27 10.76 5.57
CA GLU A 520 9.69 11.34 4.30
C GLU A 520 8.49 11.57 3.38
N ILE A 521 7.62 10.57 3.31
CA ILE A 521 6.42 10.58 2.45
C ILE A 521 5.42 11.65 2.90
N SER A 522 5.32 11.91 4.21
CA SER A 522 4.48 12.99 4.77
C SER A 522 5.12 14.37 4.68
N GLY A 523 6.36 14.50 4.20
CA GLY A 523 7.07 15.77 4.10
C GLY A 523 7.55 16.34 5.45
N LEU A 524 7.54 15.52 6.51
CA LEU A 524 8.05 15.91 7.82
C LEU A 524 9.58 16.05 7.82
N ALA A 525 10.28 15.23 7.04
CA ALA A 525 11.73 15.34 6.84
C ALA A 525 12.12 14.92 5.41
N ASP A 526 13.27 15.37 4.91
CA ASP A 526 13.86 14.80 3.70
C ASP A 526 14.60 13.48 4.01
N LEU A 527 15.02 12.76 2.96
CA LEU A 527 15.70 11.47 3.08
C LEU A 527 16.98 11.54 3.93
N LEU A 528 17.80 12.58 3.75
CA LEU A 528 19.06 12.73 4.49
C LEU A 528 18.81 13.01 5.98
N THR A 529 17.76 13.77 6.29
CA THR A 529 17.33 14.03 7.67
C THR A 529 16.73 12.77 8.28
N MET A 530 15.86 12.05 7.56
CA MET A 530 15.31 10.77 8.00
C MET A 530 16.43 9.74 8.30
N ASN A 531 17.47 9.67 7.46
CA ASN A 531 18.65 8.83 7.69
C ASN A 531 19.34 9.15 9.02
N LYS A 532 19.53 10.45 9.31
CA LYS A 532 20.15 10.90 10.56
C LYS A 532 19.25 10.64 11.77
N VAL A 533 17.94 10.86 11.64
CA VAL A 533 16.96 10.54 12.70
C VAL A 533 17.02 9.06 13.06
N LEU A 534 17.00 8.15 12.07
CA LEU A 534 17.07 6.71 12.35
C LEU A 534 18.38 6.35 13.06
N SER A 535 19.50 6.89 12.59
CA SER A 535 20.82 6.65 13.15
C SER A 535 20.91 7.15 14.61
N GLU A 536 20.42 8.37 14.88
CA GLU A 536 20.34 8.95 16.21
C GLU A 536 19.41 8.15 17.13
N TYR A 537 18.24 7.71 16.65
CA TYR A 537 17.31 6.88 17.41
C TYR A 537 17.95 5.54 17.80
N LYS A 538 18.55 4.83 16.85
CA LYS A 538 19.23 3.55 17.13
C LYS A 538 20.37 3.73 18.14
N LEU A 539 21.17 4.79 17.99
CA LEU A 539 22.23 5.12 18.94
C LEU A 539 21.66 5.44 20.34
N LEU A 540 20.54 6.17 20.43
CA LEU A 540 19.88 6.48 21.70
C LEU A 540 19.47 5.19 22.43
N VAL A 541 18.76 4.30 21.73
CA VAL A 541 18.31 3.01 22.28
C VAL A 541 19.49 2.14 22.69
N GLN A 542 20.55 2.07 21.87
CA GLN A 542 21.73 1.29 22.19
C GLN A 542 22.53 1.85 23.39
N SER A 543 22.66 3.18 23.48
CA SER A 543 23.45 3.82 24.54
C SER A 543 22.69 3.98 25.86
N HIS A 544 21.35 3.90 25.84
CA HIS A 544 20.49 4.10 27.00
C HIS A 544 19.28 3.14 27.00
N PRO A 545 19.49 1.81 27.01
CA PRO A 545 18.46 0.81 26.71
C PRO A 545 17.25 0.85 27.65
N GLU A 546 17.44 1.15 28.94
CA GLU A 546 16.35 1.17 29.93
C GLU A 546 15.75 2.56 30.16
N ARG A 547 16.49 3.63 29.87
CA ARG A 547 16.10 5.00 30.22
C ARG A 547 14.94 5.53 29.40
N PHE A 548 14.83 5.11 28.14
CA PHE A 548 13.90 5.67 27.16
C PHE A 548 12.88 4.65 26.64
N LEU A 549 12.50 3.65 27.43
CA LEU A 549 11.53 2.63 27.02
C LEU A 549 10.16 3.24 26.67
N LYS A 550 9.61 4.07 27.56
CA LYS A 550 8.33 4.78 27.31
C LYS A 550 8.40 5.70 26.09
N PHE A 551 9.54 6.38 25.90
CA PHE A 551 9.77 7.19 24.71
C PHE A 551 9.74 6.35 23.43
N GLN A 552 10.36 5.17 23.43
CA GLN A 552 10.35 4.26 22.28
C GLN A 552 8.91 3.85 21.92
N GLU A 553 8.09 3.46 22.91
CA GLU A 553 6.67 3.12 22.69
C GLU A 553 5.90 4.28 22.06
N LYS A 554 6.08 5.49 22.60
CA LYS A 554 5.45 6.72 22.06
C LYS A 554 5.93 7.03 20.65
N PHE A 555 7.23 6.90 20.38
CA PHE A 555 7.78 7.19 19.06
C PHE A 555 7.26 6.21 18.00
N ILE A 556 7.19 4.92 18.33
CA ILE A 556 6.57 3.92 17.46
C ILE A 556 5.11 4.29 17.17
N CYS A 557 4.32 4.62 18.20
CA CYS A 557 2.92 5.03 18.04
C CYS A 557 2.75 6.27 17.14
N ILE A 558 3.66 7.24 17.25
CA ILE A 558 3.70 8.43 16.37
C ILE A 558 3.94 8.02 14.92
N LEU A 559 4.92 7.14 14.65
CA LEU A 559 5.24 6.69 13.30
C LEU A 559 4.08 5.89 12.67
N GLU A 560 3.48 4.97 13.43
CA GLU A 560 2.29 4.23 13.00
C GLU A 560 1.15 5.20 12.63
N THR A 561 0.95 6.24 13.45
CA THR A 561 -0.09 7.25 13.21
C THR A 561 0.16 8.03 11.93
N ILE A 562 1.40 8.48 11.68
CA ILE A 562 1.76 9.18 10.43
C ILE A 562 1.40 8.32 9.22
N LEU A 563 1.65 7.01 9.29
CA LEU A 563 1.39 6.08 8.21
C LEU A 563 -0.11 5.84 7.98
N LEU A 564 -0.88 5.71 9.06
CA LEU A 564 -2.34 5.63 8.97
C LEU A 564 -2.91 6.89 8.32
N ILE A 565 -2.43 8.07 8.71
CA ILE A 565 -2.83 9.37 8.13
C ILE A 565 -2.52 9.42 6.63
N LEU A 566 -1.37 8.89 6.20
CA LEU A 566 -1.02 8.82 4.77
C LEU A 566 -1.97 7.92 3.97
N GLN A 567 -2.44 6.82 4.54
CA GLN A 567 -3.37 5.89 3.86
C GLN A 567 -4.76 6.49 3.60
N ILE A 568 -5.15 7.48 4.40
CA ILE A 568 -6.46 8.13 4.32
C ILE A 568 -6.39 9.52 3.65
N ASP A 569 -5.22 9.93 3.15
CA ASP A 569 -4.93 11.23 2.48
C ASP A 569 -5.37 12.48 3.27
N ILE A 570 -5.11 12.52 4.58
CA ILE A 570 -5.41 13.71 5.39
C ILE A 570 -4.12 14.45 5.74
N ARG A 571 -3.88 15.61 5.11
CA ARG A 571 -2.59 16.32 5.19
C ARG A 571 -2.43 17.29 6.36
N HIS A 572 -3.47 17.48 7.18
CA HIS A 572 -3.52 18.55 8.20
C HIS A 572 -4.09 18.09 9.55
N ILE A 573 -3.66 16.92 10.04
CA ILE A 573 -4.06 16.43 11.36
C ILE A 573 -2.94 16.63 12.37
N ASN A 574 -3.31 17.14 13.56
CA ASN A 574 -2.48 17.07 14.76
C ASN A 574 -2.09 15.61 15.03
N ILE A 575 -0.85 15.25 14.70
CA ILE A 575 -0.37 13.85 14.73
C ILE A 575 -0.52 13.26 16.13
N LEU A 576 -0.17 14.02 17.17
CA LEU A 576 -0.30 13.56 18.55
C LEU A 576 -1.76 13.39 18.97
N GLY A 577 -2.66 14.24 18.46
CA GLY A 577 -4.10 14.09 18.63
C GLY A 577 -4.64 12.82 17.95
N ALA A 578 -4.24 12.58 16.70
CA ALA A 578 -4.59 11.36 15.98
C ALA A 578 -4.06 10.10 16.65
N ALA A 579 -2.84 10.17 17.21
CA ALA A 579 -2.23 9.09 17.97
C ALA A 579 -2.92 8.83 19.32
N GLY A 580 -3.89 9.66 19.72
CA GLY A 580 -4.62 9.54 20.97
C GLY A 580 -3.86 10.01 22.21
N PHE A 581 -2.82 10.84 22.05
CA PHE A 581 -2.01 11.31 23.17
C PHE A 581 -2.80 12.29 24.04
N SER A 582 -2.96 11.94 25.32
CA SER A 582 -3.53 12.80 26.35
C SER A 582 -2.64 13.99 26.67
N SER A 583 -3.13 14.93 27.48
CA SER A 583 -2.33 16.05 27.98
C SER A 583 -1.10 15.57 28.77
N ASP A 584 -1.24 14.50 29.54
CA ASP A 584 -0.15 13.91 30.33
C ASP A 584 0.87 13.22 29.43
N ASP A 585 0.43 12.47 28.41
CA ASP A 585 1.33 11.83 27.44
C ASP A 585 2.20 12.86 26.71
N ARG A 586 1.60 13.99 26.32
CA ARG A 586 2.29 15.11 25.67
C ARG A 586 3.32 15.76 26.59
N LYS A 587 3.01 15.89 27.88
CA LYS A 587 3.93 16.42 28.88
C LYS A 587 5.11 15.49 29.11
N GLU A 588 4.85 14.20 29.31
CA GLU A 588 5.91 13.19 29.44
C GLU A 588 6.79 13.14 28.19
N LEU A 589 6.21 13.18 26.98
CA LEU A 589 6.97 13.23 25.73
C LEU A 589 7.86 14.48 25.67
N GLN A 590 7.40 15.63 26.17
CA GLN A 590 8.22 16.85 26.24
C GLN A 590 9.40 16.69 27.20
N GLU A 591 9.20 16.04 28.35
CA GLU A 591 10.26 15.75 29.31
C GLU A 591 11.31 14.81 28.69
N ASP A 592 10.88 13.78 27.96
CA ASP A 592 11.76 12.90 27.19
C ASP A 592 12.56 13.68 26.14
N ILE A 593 11.92 14.55 25.35
CA ILE A 593 12.59 15.39 24.35
C ILE A 593 13.66 16.26 25.00
N ASN A 594 13.36 16.90 26.14
CA ASN A 594 14.31 17.74 26.87
C ASN A 594 15.49 16.94 27.43
N SER A 595 15.22 15.76 27.99
CA SER A 595 16.22 14.81 28.48
C SER A 595 17.16 14.36 27.35
N ILE A 596 16.61 14.02 26.18
CA ILE A 596 17.37 13.62 24.99
C ILE A 596 18.21 14.80 24.45
N LYS A 597 17.65 16.02 24.41
CA LYS A 597 18.38 17.25 24.04
C LYS A 597 19.60 17.47 24.93
N GLY A 598 19.46 17.24 26.25
CA GLY A 598 20.56 17.38 27.21
C GLY A 598 21.76 16.45 26.97
N LEU A 599 21.60 15.40 26.15
CA LEU A 599 22.69 14.50 25.78
C LEU A 599 23.55 15.03 24.61
N ASN A 600 23.17 16.15 23.98
CA ASN A 600 23.91 16.87 22.94
C ASN A 600 24.36 16.03 21.71
N LYS A 601 23.74 14.87 21.46
CA LYS A 601 24.07 13.97 20.33
C LYS A 601 22.90 13.67 19.39
N PHE A 602 21.67 14.03 19.77
CA PHE A 602 20.44 13.57 19.12
C PHE A 602 19.62 14.75 18.53
N THR A 603 20.32 15.62 17.79
CA THR A 603 19.77 16.91 17.33
C THR A 603 18.70 16.76 16.25
N LYS A 604 18.84 15.78 15.34
CA LYS A 604 17.87 15.57 14.25
C LYS A 604 16.62 14.86 14.76
N LEU A 605 16.78 13.87 15.62
CA LEU A 605 15.68 13.19 16.30
C LEU A 605 14.83 14.19 17.09
N THR A 606 15.46 15.01 17.93
CA THR A 606 14.74 16.00 18.74
C THR A 606 14.11 17.12 17.91
N SER A 607 14.78 17.58 16.84
CA SER A 607 14.20 18.58 15.92
C SER A 607 12.96 18.06 15.19
N LEU A 608 12.95 16.78 14.78
CA LEU A 608 11.78 16.15 14.17
C LEU A 608 10.61 16.09 15.15
N LEU A 609 10.86 15.64 16.39
CA LEU A 609 9.83 15.53 17.42
C LEU A 609 9.20 16.89 17.75
N GLU A 610 9.98 17.97 17.77
CA GLU A 610 9.44 19.32 17.93
C GLU A 610 8.57 19.76 16.74
N LYS A 611 8.92 19.36 15.50
CA LYS A 611 8.09 19.63 14.32
C LYS A 611 6.75 18.89 14.41
N ILE A 612 6.76 17.62 14.81
CA ILE A 612 5.56 16.77 14.99
C ILE A 612 4.61 17.34 16.05
N LYS A 613 5.14 18.03 17.06
CA LYS A 613 4.33 18.70 18.08
C LYS A 613 3.55 19.92 17.57
N ILE A 614 4.04 20.57 16.51
CA ILE A 614 3.49 21.82 15.97
C ILE A 614 2.55 21.56 14.78
N SER A 615 2.75 20.45 14.07
CA SER A 615 1.84 19.94 13.02
C SER A 615 0.55 19.39 13.60
#